data_AF-A0A925SMI2-F1
#
_entry.id   AF-A0A925SMI2-F1
#
_cell.length_a   1.000
_cell.length_b   1.000
_cell.length_c   1.000
_cell.angle_alpha   90.00
_cell.angle_beta   90.00
_cell.angle_gamma   90.00
#
_symmetry.space_group_name_H-M   'P 1'
#
loop_
_entity.id
_entity.type
_entity.pdbx_description
1 polymer ?
#
loop_
_entity_poly.entity_id
_entity_poly.type
_entity_poly.pdbx_seq_one_letter_code
_entity_poly.pdbx_strand_id
1 'polypeptide(L)'
;MAEAGCRWSEVAGAAGWAVNTRVHAVGDGAPWLATQARERFGSNSRYLLDLYHVCDYLAAVWPGEKAVVHRHRDALRAGGLDTVLDALRSRLKPPPPETEAPARAALRYLENRLDQLDYPAAIRDGVPVGSGLMKAPNATSSSPA
;
A
#
# COMPACT_ATOMS: atom_id res chain seq x y z
N MET A 1 0.70 19.17 -12.68
CA MET A 1 1.20 17.79 -12.57
C MET A 1 2.73 17.78 -12.46
N ALA A 2 3.46 18.32 -13.44
CA ALA A 2 4.93 18.42 -13.40
C ALA A 2 5.47 19.19 -12.17
N GLU A 3 4.76 20.24 -11.74
CA GLU A 3 5.13 21.06 -10.58
C GLU A 3 5.06 20.31 -9.24
N ALA A 4 4.08 19.41 -9.07
CA ALA A 4 3.96 18.57 -7.88
C ALA A 4 5.11 17.54 -7.80
N GLY A 5 5.48 16.95 -8.93
CA GLY A 5 6.66 16.07 -9.01
C GLY A 5 7.99 16.81 -8.77
N CYS A 6 8.10 18.06 -9.23
CA CYS A 6 9.27 18.90 -8.98
C CYS A 6 9.42 19.20 -7.48
N ARG A 7 8.34 19.70 -6.84
CA ARG A 7 8.33 19.96 -5.40
C ARG A 7 8.60 18.71 -4.56
N TRP A 8 8.11 17.55 -4.98
CA TRP A 8 8.38 16.30 -4.29
C TRP A 8 9.88 15.95 -4.30
N SER A 9 10.54 16.13 -5.46
CA SER A 9 11.99 15.93 -5.59
C SER A 9 12.80 16.96 -4.79
N GLU A 10 12.35 18.23 -4.75
CA GLU A 10 13.00 19.30 -4.00
C GLU A 10 12.94 19.07 -2.48
N VAL A 11 11.77 18.66 -1.96
CA VAL A 11 11.61 18.33 -0.53
C VAL A 11 12.44 17.10 -0.15
N ALA A 12 12.49 16.08 -1.02
CA ALA A 12 13.35 14.92 -0.79
C ALA A 12 14.84 15.34 -0.75
N GLY A 13 15.28 16.18 -1.69
CA GLY A 13 16.62 16.79 -1.72
C GLY A 13 16.95 17.54 -0.43
N ALA A 14 16.04 18.41 0.02
CA ALA A 14 16.20 19.17 1.26
C ALA A 14 16.24 18.28 2.52
N ALA A 15 15.63 17.10 2.49
CA ALA A 15 15.68 16.11 3.56
C ALA A 15 16.95 15.22 3.53
N GLY A 16 17.93 15.52 2.67
CA GLY A 16 19.20 14.79 2.57
C GLY A 16 19.22 13.69 1.52
N TRP A 17 18.31 13.70 0.55
CA TRP A 17 18.37 12.80 -0.60
C TRP A 17 19.64 13.06 -1.43
N ALA A 18 20.41 12.00 -1.66
CA ALA A 18 21.54 11.96 -2.58
C ALA A 18 21.29 10.85 -3.62
N VAL A 19 22.11 10.81 -4.67
CA VAL A 19 21.98 9.88 -5.81
C VAL A 19 21.94 8.38 -5.43
N ASN A 20 22.37 8.00 -4.23
CA ASN A 20 22.38 6.64 -3.71
C ASN A 20 21.34 6.36 -2.60
N THR A 21 20.46 7.32 -2.29
CA THR A 21 19.44 7.14 -1.25
C THR A 21 18.27 6.33 -1.80
N ARG A 22 17.91 5.23 -1.10
CA ARG A 22 16.71 4.45 -1.42
C ARG A 22 15.46 5.25 -1.08
N VAL A 23 14.58 5.47 -2.05
CA VAL A 23 13.34 6.22 -1.86
C VAL A 23 12.17 5.25 -1.69
N HIS A 24 11.53 5.29 -0.53
CA HIS A 24 10.30 4.54 -0.27
C HIS A 24 9.11 5.50 -0.26
N ALA A 25 8.29 5.43 -1.31
CA ALA A 25 7.09 6.22 -1.46
C ALA A 25 5.87 5.38 -1.07
N VAL A 26 4.96 5.98 -0.29
CA VAL A 26 3.66 5.40 0.06
C VAL A 26 2.58 6.33 -0.48
N GLY A 27 1.57 5.79 -1.16
CA GLY A 27 0.49 6.63 -1.69
C GLY A 27 -0.78 5.87 -2.06
N ASP A 28 -1.81 6.62 -2.43
CA ASP A 28 -3.17 6.16 -2.71
C ASP A 28 -3.33 5.35 -4.02
N GLY A 29 -2.24 5.11 -4.74
CA GLY A 29 -2.27 4.40 -6.01
C GLY A 29 -2.81 5.23 -7.17
N ALA A 30 -2.87 6.56 -7.06
CA ALA A 30 -3.13 7.41 -8.21
C ALA A 30 -2.07 7.13 -9.30
N PRO A 31 -2.46 6.73 -10.53
CA PRO A 31 -1.50 6.26 -11.55
C PRO A 31 -0.38 7.25 -11.88
N TRP A 32 -0.67 8.54 -11.76
CA TRP A 32 0.30 9.61 -11.97
C TRP A 32 1.37 9.66 -10.87
N LEU A 33 1.07 9.25 -9.64
CA LEU A 33 2.01 9.26 -8.52
C LEU A 33 3.06 8.14 -8.66
N ALA A 34 2.63 6.94 -9.07
CA ALA A 34 3.53 5.83 -9.37
C ALA A 34 4.45 6.15 -10.56
N THR A 35 3.92 6.83 -11.58
CA THR A 35 4.69 7.29 -12.74
C THR A 35 5.74 8.34 -12.33
N GLN A 36 5.35 9.34 -11.53
CA GLN A 36 6.27 10.37 -11.03
C GLN A 36 7.35 9.78 -10.09
N ALA A 37 7.00 8.82 -9.22
CA ALA A 37 7.98 8.17 -8.36
C ALA A 37 9.08 7.49 -9.19
N ARG A 38 8.68 6.73 -10.22
CA ARG A 38 9.63 6.07 -11.13
C ARG A 38 10.46 7.06 -11.96
N GLU A 39 9.83 8.12 -12.48
CA GLU A 39 10.51 9.14 -13.30
C GLU A 39 11.50 9.99 -12.50
N ARG A 40 11.18 10.31 -11.24
CA ARG A 40 11.99 11.23 -10.42
C ARG A 40 13.08 10.54 -9.62
N PHE A 41 12.85 9.30 -9.19
CA PHE A 41 13.75 8.60 -8.27
C PHE A 41 14.41 7.36 -8.90
N GLY A 42 14.09 7.06 -10.17
CA GLY A 42 14.71 5.98 -10.94
C GLY A 42 14.46 4.59 -10.35
N SER A 43 15.28 3.61 -10.75
CA SER A 43 15.20 2.22 -10.28
C SER A 43 15.50 2.02 -8.79
N ASN A 44 16.00 3.05 -8.10
CA ASN A 44 16.29 3.05 -6.66
C ASN A 44 15.07 3.42 -5.81
N SER A 45 13.90 3.50 -6.43
CA SER A 45 12.64 3.85 -5.78
C SER A 45 11.68 2.69 -5.72
N ARG A 46 10.94 2.65 -4.62
CA ARG A 46 9.85 1.72 -4.41
C ARG A 46 8.59 2.49 -4.11
N TYR A 47 7.52 2.19 -4.83
CA TYR A 47 6.20 2.73 -4.57
C TYR A 47 5.33 1.63 -3.97
N LEU A 48 4.86 1.85 -2.74
CA LEU A 48 3.99 0.95 -2.01
C LEU A 48 2.59 1.57 -1.93
N LEU A 49 1.57 0.77 -2.24
CA LEU A 49 0.19 1.18 -2.10
C LEU A 49 -0.14 1.33 -0.62
N ASP A 50 -0.68 2.48 -0.23
CA ASP A 50 -1.02 2.78 1.15
C ASP A 50 -2.02 1.78 1.70
N LEU A 51 -1.62 1.06 2.75
CA LEU A 51 -2.45 0.05 3.38
C LEU A 51 -3.73 0.63 3.98
N TYR A 52 -3.74 1.90 4.37
CA TYR A 52 -4.96 2.58 4.82
C TYR A 52 -5.99 2.66 3.70
N HIS A 53 -5.58 3.08 2.51
CA HIS A 53 -6.47 3.13 1.33
C HIS A 53 -6.93 1.75 0.91
N VAL A 54 -6.07 0.73 0.99
CA VAL A 54 -6.53 -0.66 0.77
C VAL A 54 -7.61 -1.05 1.78
N CYS A 55 -7.47 -0.67 3.05
CA CYS A 55 -8.48 -0.94 4.07
C CYS A 55 -9.82 -0.23 3.80
N ASP A 56 -9.82 0.98 3.21
CA ASP A 56 -11.06 1.66 2.78
C ASP A 56 -11.80 0.85 1.72
N TYR A 57 -11.08 0.34 0.72
CA TYR A 57 -11.67 -0.54 -0.30
C TYR A 57 -12.22 -1.83 0.32
N LEU A 58 -11.49 -2.47 1.24
CA LEU A 58 -11.97 -3.67 1.93
C LEU A 58 -13.20 -3.36 2.80
N ALA A 59 -13.23 -2.22 3.50
CA ALA A 59 -14.37 -1.81 4.33
C ALA A 59 -15.64 -1.57 3.50
N ALA A 60 -15.52 -1.14 2.24
CA ALA A 60 -16.64 -1.03 1.32
C ALA A 60 -17.19 -2.39 0.88
N VAL A 61 -16.35 -3.44 0.84
CA VAL A 61 -16.77 -4.82 0.53
C VAL A 61 -17.45 -5.49 1.72
N TRP A 62 -16.96 -5.22 2.93
CA TRP A 62 -17.45 -5.81 4.18
C TRP A 62 -17.94 -4.73 5.16
N PRO A 63 -19.05 -4.03 4.83
CA PRO A 63 -19.53 -2.91 5.63
C PRO A 63 -19.92 -3.36 7.05
N GLY A 64 -19.34 -2.70 8.05
CA GLY A 64 -19.56 -3.02 9.47
C GLY A 64 -18.76 -4.22 10.00
N GLU A 65 -18.14 -5.03 9.13
CA GLU A 65 -17.39 -6.23 9.55
C GLU A 65 -15.90 -5.90 9.81
N LYS A 66 -15.62 -5.04 10.79
CA LYS A 66 -14.24 -4.58 11.09
C LYS A 66 -13.25 -5.72 11.33
N ALA A 67 -13.70 -6.81 11.96
CA ALA A 67 -12.85 -7.98 12.21
C ALA A 67 -12.40 -8.66 10.90
N VAL A 68 -13.27 -8.70 9.88
CA VAL A 68 -12.95 -9.26 8.56
C VAL A 68 -11.95 -8.35 7.84
N VAL A 69 -12.16 -7.04 7.87
CA VAL A 69 -11.21 -6.05 7.30
C VAL A 69 -9.84 -6.17 7.97
N HIS A 70 -9.78 -6.25 9.30
CA HIS A 70 -8.52 -6.44 10.03
C HIS A 70 -7.82 -7.75 9.67
N ARG A 71 -8.56 -8.86 9.54
CA ARG A 71 -7.98 -10.14 9.12
C ARG A 71 -7.35 -10.04 7.72
N HIS A 72 -8.02 -9.38 6.78
CA HIS A 72 -7.46 -9.19 5.43
C HIS A 72 -6.26 -8.23 5.43
N ARG A 73 -6.30 -7.16 6.23
CA ARG A 73 -5.13 -6.28 6.44
C ARG A 73 -3.93 -7.04 6.99
N ASP A 74 -4.15 -7.87 8.01
CA ASP A 74 -3.06 -8.63 8.64
C ASP A 74 -2.54 -9.73 7.70
N ALA A 75 -3.41 -10.34 6.90
CA ALA A 75 -3.00 -11.24 5.82
C ALA A 75 -2.11 -10.52 4.78
N LEU A 76 -2.48 -9.31 4.33
CA LEU A 76 -1.65 -8.52 3.41
C LEU A 76 -0.25 -8.24 3.99
N ARG A 77 -0.20 -7.84 5.26
CA ARG A 77 1.08 -7.61 5.97
C ARG A 77 1.94 -8.86 6.06
N ALA A 78 1.32 -10.04 6.10
CA ALA A 78 1.98 -11.34 6.11
C ALA A 78 2.26 -11.91 4.69
N GLY A 79 1.92 -11.19 3.62
CA GLY A 79 2.16 -11.63 2.23
C GLY A 79 1.03 -12.46 1.63
N GLY A 80 -0.11 -12.56 2.31
CA GLY A 80 -1.30 -13.28 1.86
C GLY A 80 -2.13 -12.51 0.83
N LEU A 81 -1.51 -11.96 -0.20
CA LEU A 81 -2.20 -11.22 -1.27
C LEU A 81 -3.21 -12.12 -2.00
N ASP A 82 -2.81 -13.33 -2.38
CA ASP A 82 -3.69 -14.28 -3.07
C ASP A 82 -4.93 -14.62 -2.23
N THR A 83 -4.76 -14.82 -0.93
CA THR A 83 -5.88 -15.04 0.01
C THR A 83 -6.91 -13.90 -0.03
N VAL A 84 -6.46 -12.66 -0.17
CA VAL A 84 -7.35 -11.49 -0.22
C VAL A 84 -8.01 -11.39 -1.59
N LEU A 85 -7.27 -11.60 -2.67
CA LEU A 85 -7.82 -11.61 -4.03
C LEU A 85 -8.86 -12.71 -4.21
N ASP A 86 -8.64 -13.90 -3.66
CA ASP A 86 -9.58 -15.01 -3.73
C ASP A 86 -10.85 -14.76 -2.92
N ALA A 87 -10.73 -14.09 -1.77
CA ALA A 87 -11.89 -13.65 -1.00
C ALA A 87 -12.74 -12.63 -1.79
N LEU A 88 -12.10 -11.67 -2.45
CA LEU A 88 -12.78 -10.71 -3.32
C LEU A 88 -13.43 -11.38 -4.53
N ARG A 89 -12.73 -12.31 -5.20
CA ARG A 89 -13.28 -13.09 -6.34
C ARG A 89 -14.46 -13.95 -5.91
N SER A 90 -14.43 -14.50 -4.70
CA SER A 90 -15.52 -15.33 -4.17
C SER A 90 -16.82 -14.55 -3.99
N ARG A 91 -16.74 -13.26 -3.64
CA ARG A 91 -17.90 -12.35 -3.60
C ARG A 91 -18.53 -12.09 -4.98
N LEU A 92 -17.77 -12.30 -6.06
CA LEU A 92 -18.21 -12.02 -7.44
C LEU A 92 -18.86 -13.21 -8.18
N LYS A 93 -18.93 -14.40 -7.56
CA LYS A 93 -19.57 -15.60 -8.17
C LYS A 93 -21.09 -15.61 -7.87
N PRO A 94 -21.96 -16.17 -8.74
CA PRO A 94 -22.41 -15.71 -10.07
C PRO A 94 -23.56 -14.68 -10.00
N PRO A 95 -24.12 -14.23 -11.16
CA PRO A 95 -24.03 -12.83 -11.57
C PRO A 95 -24.27 -11.87 -10.39
N PRO A 96 -23.23 -11.15 -9.97
CA PRO A 96 -23.31 -10.39 -8.75
C PRO A 96 -24.31 -9.22 -8.95
N PRO A 97 -25.27 -9.03 -8.01
CA PRO A 97 -26.16 -7.87 -8.03
C PRO A 97 -25.35 -6.57 -7.97
N GLU A 98 -25.97 -5.43 -8.29
CA GLU A 98 -25.31 -4.11 -8.24
C GLU A 98 -24.65 -3.82 -6.87
N THR A 99 -25.14 -4.45 -5.80
CA THR A 99 -24.57 -4.43 -4.44
C THR A 99 -23.13 -4.94 -4.33
N GLU A 100 -22.62 -5.67 -5.33
CA GLU A 100 -21.24 -6.19 -5.38
C GLU A 100 -20.29 -5.29 -6.19
N ALA A 101 -20.73 -4.09 -6.59
CA ALA A 101 -19.86 -3.06 -7.17
C ALA A 101 -18.60 -2.77 -6.32
N PRO A 102 -18.67 -2.74 -4.97
CA PRO A 102 -17.48 -2.56 -4.13
C PRO A 102 -16.45 -3.68 -4.29
N ALA A 103 -16.88 -4.95 -4.35
CA ALA A 103 -15.98 -6.09 -4.51
C ALA A 103 -15.24 -6.03 -5.86
N ARG A 104 -15.95 -5.65 -6.92
CA ARG A 104 -15.36 -5.44 -8.26
C ARG A 104 -14.38 -4.27 -8.27
N ALA A 105 -14.73 -3.17 -7.61
CA ALA A 105 -13.87 -1.99 -7.50
C ALA A 105 -12.58 -2.30 -6.74
N ALA A 106 -12.68 -2.98 -5.60
CA ALA A 106 -11.55 -3.41 -4.79
C ALA A 106 -10.64 -4.39 -5.54
N LEU A 107 -11.21 -5.40 -6.20
CA LEU A 107 -10.43 -6.37 -6.97
C LEU A 107 -9.65 -5.68 -8.08
N ARG A 108 -10.31 -4.84 -8.89
CA ARG A 108 -9.66 -4.06 -9.95
C ARG A 108 -8.59 -3.10 -9.40
N TYR A 109 -8.83 -2.50 -8.23
CA TYR A 109 -7.89 -1.59 -7.61
C TYR A 109 -6.59 -2.30 -7.22
N LEU A 110 -6.67 -3.51 -6.66
CA LEU A 110 -5.50 -4.31 -6.27
C LEU A 110 -4.81 -4.98 -7.47
N GLU A 111 -5.55 -5.61 -8.38
CA GLU A 111 -4.98 -6.33 -9.54
C GLU A 111 -4.19 -5.41 -10.49
N ASN A 112 -4.56 -4.13 -10.57
CA ASN A 112 -3.82 -3.14 -11.36
C ASN A 112 -2.51 -2.68 -10.70
N ARG A 113 -2.19 -3.15 -9.48
CA ARG A 113 -1.10 -2.64 -8.62
C ARG A 113 -0.37 -3.76 -7.88
N LEU A 114 -0.32 -4.97 -8.44
CA LEU A 114 0.30 -6.14 -7.78
C LEU A 114 1.76 -5.89 -7.37
N ASP A 115 2.50 -5.10 -8.15
CA ASP A 115 3.88 -4.67 -7.90
C ASP A 115 4.02 -3.71 -6.71
N GLN A 116 2.92 -3.10 -6.26
CA GLN A 116 2.88 -2.09 -5.19
C GLN A 116 2.35 -2.67 -3.86
N LEU A 117 2.15 -3.99 -3.77
CA LEU A 117 1.46 -4.65 -2.64
C LEU A 117 2.39 -5.52 -1.76
N ASP A 118 3.71 -5.42 -1.92
CA ASP A 118 4.67 -6.21 -1.12
C ASP A 118 4.88 -5.62 0.29
N TYR A 119 3.82 -5.63 1.10
CA TYR A 119 3.90 -5.21 2.50
C TYR A 119 4.96 -5.97 3.32
N PRO A 120 5.19 -7.28 3.13
CA PRO A 120 6.24 -8.00 3.87
C PRO A 120 7.64 -7.41 3.68
N ALA A 121 8.04 -7.07 2.45
CA ALA A 121 9.34 -6.44 2.23
C ALA A 121 9.42 -5.06 2.91
N ALA A 122 8.35 -4.27 2.87
CA ALA A 122 8.35 -2.96 3.52
C ALA A 122 8.48 -3.07 5.04
N ILE A 123 7.79 -4.04 5.66
CA ILE A 123 7.88 -4.32 7.10
C ILE A 123 9.27 -4.82 7.46
N ARG A 124 9.85 -5.74 6.66
CA ARG A 124 11.20 -6.27 6.87
C ARG A 124 12.28 -5.19 6.81
N ASP A 125 12.10 -4.25 5.89
CA ASP A 125 13.00 -3.10 5.70
C ASP A 125 12.76 -1.98 6.74
N GLY A 126 11.77 -2.15 7.64
CA GLY A 126 11.44 -1.17 8.68
C GLY A 126 10.86 0.13 8.14
N VAL A 127 10.34 0.15 6.91
CA VAL A 127 9.77 1.35 6.27
C VAL A 127 8.24 1.40 6.41
N PRO A 128 7.63 2.61 6.35
CA PRO A 128 6.18 2.76 6.54
C PRO A 128 5.35 1.98 5.50
N VAL A 129 4.21 1.42 5.92
CA VAL A 129 3.28 0.72 5.00
C VAL A 129 1.94 1.44 4.74
N GLY A 130 1.69 2.56 5.41
CA GLY A 130 0.48 3.35 5.21
C GLY A 130 0.53 4.69 5.94
N SER A 131 -0.35 5.61 5.55
CA SER A 131 -0.47 6.97 6.13
C SER A 131 -1.18 7.00 7.49
N GLY A 132 -1.95 5.96 7.82
CA GLY A 132 -2.51 5.81 9.15
C GLY A 132 -1.39 5.54 10.17
N LEU A 133 -1.12 6.51 11.05
CA LEU A 133 -0.18 6.45 12.19
C LEU A 133 0.08 5.00 12.68
N MET A 134 1.13 4.36 12.17
CA MET A 134 1.67 3.18 12.82
C MET A 134 2.50 3.67 14.00
N LYS A 135 1.98 3.49 15.21
CA LYS A 135 2.84 3.38 16.37
C LYS A 135 3.77 2.19 16.10
N ALA A 136 5.03 2.46 15.80
CA ALA A 136 6.04 1.43 15.69
C ALA A 136 6.00 0.56 16.97
N PRO A 137 6.16 -0.77 16.88
CA PRO A 137 6.51 -1.52 18.07
C PRO A 137 7.82 -0.91 18.58
N ASN A 138 7.86 -0.50 19.85
CA ASN A 138 9.11 -0.15 20.51
C ASN A 138 10.06 -1.32 20.26
N ALA A 139 11.09 -1.12 19.44
CA ALA A 139 12.26 -1.98 19.47
C ALA A 139 12.88 -1.73 20.84
N THR A 140 12.51 -2.54 21.84
CA THR A 140 13.32 -2.68 23.04
C THR A 140 14.66 -3.22 22.57
N SER A 141 15.61 -2.31 22.40
CA SER A 141 17.02 -2.62 22.29
C SER A 141 17.43 -3.33 23.58
N SER A 142 17.45 -4.65 23.54
CA SER A 142 18.26 -5.43 24.47
C SER A 142 19.72 -5.21 24.05
N SER A 143 20.43 -4.30 24.72
CA SER A 143 21.89 -4.32 24.70
C SER A 143 22.37 -5.50 25.54
N PRO A 144 23.33 -6.31 25.06
CA PRO A 144 24.00 -7.26 25.91
C PRO A 144 25.04 -6.53 26.77
N ALA A 145 25.07 -6.85 28.05
CA ALA A 145 26.21 -6.69 28.94
C ALA A 145 26.41 -8.02 29.68
#